data_AF-K9GL07-F1
#
_entry.id   AF-K9GL07-F1
#
_cell.length_a   1.000
_cell.length_b   1.000
_cell.length_c   1.000
_cell.angle_alpha   90.00
_cell.angle_beta   90.00
_cell.angle_gamma   90.00
#
_symmetry.space_group_name_H-M   'P 1'
#
loop_
_entity.id
_entity.type
_entity.pdbx_description
1 polymer ?
#
loop_
_entity_poly.entity_id
_entity_poly.type
_entity_poly.pdbx_seq_one_letter_code
_entity_poly.pdbx_strand_id
1 'polypeptide(L)'
;MDKISMTICGDGGYDDSYSVTCNVDGHPYVLSITDTAGQEEYRGLLSASTLNSDASLLVYDITNPSSLETLHQWRRNNASRTSSDCAKSLKRNPEL
;
A
#
# COMPACT_ATOMS: atom_id res chain seq x y z
N MET A 1 -16.63 11.35 -11.49
CA MET A 1 -15.50 11.84 -10.67
C MET A 1 -14.63 10.63 -10.43
N ASP A 2 -13.48 10.60 -11.08
CA ASP A 2 -12.61 9.43 -11.11
C ASP A 2 -11.93 9.25 -9.74
N LYS A 3 -11.78 7.99 -9.34
CA LYS A 3 -11.14 7.62 -8.08
C LYS A 3 -9.77 7.04 -8.38
N ILE A 4 -8.78 7.50 -7.63
CA ILE A 4 -7.44 6.91 -7.60
C ILE A 4 -7.25 6.31 -6.21
N SER A 5 -6.96 5.02 -6.16
CA SER A 5 -6.78 4.26 -4.93
C SER A 5 -5.32 3.84 -4.74
N MET A 6 -4.78 4.12 -3.57
CA MET A 6 -3.42 3.78 -3.18
C MET A 6 -3.45 2.95 -1.90
N THR A 7 -2.67 1.87 -1.88
CA THR A 7 -2.44 1.08 -0.66
C THR A 7 -1.01 1.25 -0.19
N ILE A 8 -0.80 1.52 1.09
CA ILE A 8 0.51 1.52 1.75
C ILE A 8 0.64 0.23 2.55
N CYS A 9 1.72 -0.51 2.34
CA CYS A 9 2.06 -1.71 3.09
C CYS A 9 3.43 -1.56 3.74
N GLY A 10 3.47 -1.51 5.06
CA GLY A 10 4.66 -1.66 5.90
C GLY A 10 4.37 -2.65 7.03
N ASP A 11 5.25 -2.82 8.02
CA ASP A 11 5.09 -3.74 9.15
C ASP A 11 4.30 -3.16 10.35
N GLY A 12 3.57 -2.06 10.14
CA GLY A 12 2.80 -1.36 11.16
C GLY A 12 1.64 -2.17 11.75
N GLY A 13 1.14 -1.74 12.92
CA GLY A 13 0.13 -2.47 13.70
C GLY A 13 -1.33 -2.02 13.52
N TYR A 14 -1.60 -0.96 12.76
CA TYR A 14 -2.93 -0.37 12.62
C TYR A 14 -3.30 -0.17 11.15
N ASP A 15 -4.59 -0.36 10.83
CA ASP A 15 -5.15 -0.08 9.50
C ASP A 15 -5.88 1.27 9.57
N ASP A 16 -5.54 2.16 8.65
CA ASP A 16 -6.12 3.50 8.55
C ASP A 16 -6.49 3.81 7.10
N SER A 17 -7.59 4.55 6.91
CA SER A 17 -8.08 4.91 5.58
C SER A 17 -8.39 6.39 5.50
N TYR A 18 -7.80 7.05 4.51
CA TYR A 18 -7.94 8.48 4.25
C TYR A 18 -8.49 8.69 2.84
N SER A 19 -9.37 9.67 2.67
CA SER A 19 -9.91 10.02 1.34
C SER A 19 -10.04 11.53 1.20
N VAL A 20 -9.52 12.06 0.10
CA VAL A 20 -9.51 13.49 -0.18
C VAL A 20 -9.88 13.75 -1.64
N THR A 21 -10.63 14.81 -1.88
CA THR A 21 -10.89 15.31 -3.21
C THR A 21 -9.79 16.30 -3.60
N CYS A 22 -9.15 16.10 -4.74
CA CYS A 22 -8.14 17.00 -5.27
C CYS A 22 -8.32 17.25 -6.77
N ASN A 23 -7.76 18.35 -7.27
CA ASN A 23 -7.70 18.63 -8.70
C ASN A 23 -6.30 18.32 -9.22
N VAL A 24 -6.21 17.51 -10.27
CA VAL A 24 -4.99 17.19 -11.00
C VAL A 24 -5.19 17.63 -12.44
N ASP A 25 -4.35 18.54 -12.94
CA ASP A 25 -4.44 19.09 -14.30
C ASP A 25 -5.85 19.57 -14.71
N GLY A 26 -6.53 20.25 -13.77
CA GLY A 26 -7.89 20.78 -13.98
C GLY A 26 -9.01 19.74 -13.86
N HIS A 27 -8.69 18.46 -13.65
CA HIS A 27 -9.67 17.39 -13.49
C HIS A 27 -9.84 17.01 -12.00
N PRO A 28 -11.08 16.94 -11.49
CA PRO A 28 -11.34 16.58 -10.10
C PRO A 28 -11.27 15.05 -9.90
N TYR A 29 -10.45 14.62 -8.96
CA TYR A 29 -10.27 13.23 -8.56
C TYR A 29 -10.56 13.03 -7.07
N VAL A 30 -10.94 11.81 -6.71
CA VAL A 30 -10.95 11.35 -5.32
C VAL A 30 -9.73 10.47 -5.11
N LEU A 31 -8.77 10.95 -4.32
CA LEU A 31 -7.63 10.16 -3.88
C LEU A 31 -8.00 9.42 -2.58
N SER A 32 -7.89 8.10 -2.60
CA SER A 32 -8.19 7.23 -1.45
C SER A 32 -6.93 6.44 -1.10
N ILE A 33 -6.44 6.61 0.13
CA ILE A 33 -5.23 5.97 0.64
C ILE A 33 -5.62 5.03 1.77
N THR A 34 -5.19 3.77 1.68
CA THR A 34 -5.35 2.76 2.73
C THR A 34 -3.98 2.38 3.24
N ASP A 35 -3.69 2.68 4.50
CA ASP A 35 -2.53 2.19 5.23
C ASP A 35 -2.90 0.86 5.89
N THR A 36 -2.16 -0.21 5.57
CA THR A 36 -2.45 -1.54 6.11
C THR A 36 -1.52 -1.89 7.25
N ALA A 37 -2.08 -2.46 8.32
CA ALA A 37 -1.29 -3.16 9.31
C ALA A 37 -0.56 -4.36 8.66
N GLY A 38 0.77 -4.38 8.68
CA GLY A 38 1.59 -5.47 8.11
C GLY A 38 1.90 -6.62 9.05
N GLN A 39 1.21 -6.70 10.19
CA GLN A 39 1.36 -7.84 11.08
C GLN A 39 1.02 -9.16 10.36
N GLU A 40 1.88 -10.15 10.54
CA GLU A 40 1.83 -11.41 9.80
C GLU A 40 0.52 -12.18 9.98
N GLU A 41 -0.11 -12.03 11.15
CA GLU A 41 -1.38 -12.66 11.51
C GLU A 41 -2.57 -12.15 10.67
N TYR A 42 -2.46 -10.95 10.09
CA TYR A 42 -3.51 -10.34 9.26
C TYR A 42 -3.20 -10.33 7.76
N ARG A 43 -2.05 -10.86 7.32
CA ARG A 43 -1.65 -10.92 5.89
C ARG A 43 -2.59 -11.74 5.02
N GLY A 44 -3.31 -12.70 5.60
CA GLY A 44 -4.38 -13.45 4.93
C GLY A 44 -5.68 -12.67 4.73
N LEU A 45 -5.86 -11.58 5.48
CA LEU A 45 -7.06 -10.74 5.54
C LEU A 45 -6.89 -9.42 4.79
N LEU A 46 -5.87 -9.28 3.93
CA LEU A 46 -5.81 -8.15 2.99
C LEU A 46 -7.13 -8.08 2.25
N SER A 47 -7.87 -7.00 2.49
CA SER A 47 -9.19 -6.80 1.92
C SER A 47 -9.09 -6.81 0.39
N ALA A 48 -10.15 -7.26 -0.31
CA ALA A 48 -10.17 -7.21 -1.78
C ALA A 48 -9.92 -5.77 -2.31
N SER A 49 -10.23 -4.76 -1.52
CA SER A 49 -9.94 -3.34 -1.74
C SER A 49 -8.44 -3.03 -1.84
N THR A 50 -7.62 -3.66 -1.00
CA THR A 50 -6.16 -3.50 -0.96
C THR A 50 -5.50 -4.05 -2.24
N LEU A 51 -6.02 -5.19 -2.73
CA LEU A 51 -5.45 -5.93 -3.87
C LEU A 51 -5.80 -5.30 -5.23
N ASN A 52 -6.94 -4.61 -5.30
CA ASN A 52 -7.43 -3.95 -6.50
C ASN A 52 -7.15 -2.43 -6.49
N SER A 53 -6.11 -2.00 -5.77
CA SER A 53 -5.67 -0.60 -5.79
C SER A 53 -4.97 -0.24 -7.10
N ASP A 54 -5.13 1.01 -7.54
CA ASP A 54 -4.46 1.55 -8.73
C ASP A 54 -2.93 1.64 -8.50
N ALA A 55 -2.50 1.83 -7.25
CA ALA A 55 -1.11 1.85 -6.86
C ALA A 55 -0.88 1.21 -5.49
N SER A 56 0.30 0.63 -5.29
CA SER A 56 0.74 0.11 -3.99
C SER A 56 2.13 0.63 -3.63
N LEU A 57 2.26 1.17 -2.41
CA LEU A 57 3.51 1.64 -1.83
C LEU A 57 3.99 0.62 -0.80
N LEU A 58 5.18 0.07 -1.02
CA LEU A 58 5.83 -0.82 -0.06
C LEU A 58 6.84 -0.01 0.75
N VAL A 59 6.65 0.05 2.06
CA VAL A 59 7.46 0.86 2.97
C VAL A 59 8.20 -0.06 3.93
N TYR A 60 9.50 0.16 4.07
CA TYR A 60 10.34 -0.57 5.03
C TYR A 60 11.16 0.39 5.87
N ASP A 61 11.53 -0.09 7.04
CA ASP A 61 12.44 0.56 7.96
C ASP A 61 13.89 0.23 7.59
N ILE A 62 14.70 1.27 7.41
CA ILE A 62 16.12 1.14 7.05
C ILE A 62 16.98 0.59 8.20
N THR A 63 16.54 0.81 9.44
CA THR A 63 17.23 0.34 10.66
C THR A 63 16.88 -1.12 10.97
N ASN A 64 15.78 -1.62 10.42
CA ASN A 64 15.31 -3.00 10.58
C ASN A 64 15.30 -3.78 9.23
N PRO A 65 16.38 -4.51 8.89
CA PRO A 65 16.47 -5.29 7.66
C PRO A 65 15.35 -6.33 7.47
N SER A 66 14.78 -6.84 8.57
CA SER A 66 13.69 -7.83 8.50
C SER A 66 12.40 -7.24 7.90
N SER A 67 12.18 -5.92 8.03
CA SER A 67 11.03 -5.23 7.42
C SER A 67 11.07 -5.32 5.89
N LEU A 68 12.27 -5.27 5.28
CA LEU A 68 12.45 -5.45 3.84
C LEU A 68 12.14 -6.89 3.39
N GLU A 69 12.52 -7.88 4.19
CA GLU A 69 12.21 -9.29 3.89
C GLU A 69 10.71 -9.56 3.94
N THR A 70 10.00 -8.97 4.91
CA THR A 70 8.54 -8.97 4.99
C THR A 70 7.90 -8.42 3.72
N LEU A 71 8.41 -7.32 3.16
CA LEU A 71 7.92 -6.77 1.89
C LEU A 71 8.17 -7.70 0.70
N HIS A 72 9.34 -8.36 0.65
CA HIS A 72 9.63 -9.31 -0.42
C HIS A 72 8.66 -10.49 -0.42
N GLN A 73 8.33 -11.01 0.76
CA GLN A 73 7.30 -12.03 0.92
C GLN A 73 5.92 -11.51 0.51
N TRP A 74 5.55 -10.29 0.90
CA TRP A 74 4.26 -9.68 0.53
C TRP A 74 4.13 -9.57 -0.99
N ARG A 75 5.18 -9.07 -1.65
CA ARG A 75 5.23 -8.94 -3.10
C ARG A 75 5.09 -10.30 -3.78
N ARG A 76 5.73 -11.34 -3.26
CA ARG A 76 5.65 -12.69 -3.81
C ARG A 76 4.25 -13.29 -3.65
N ASN A 77 3.65 -13.14 -2.46
CA ASN A 77 2.33 -13.71 -2.14
C ASN A 77 1.19 -13.01 -2.88
N ASN A 78 1.36 -11.73 -3.23
CA ASN A 78 0.33 -10.93 -3.88
C ASN A 78 0.65 -10.60 -5.35
N ALA A 79 1.73 -11.16 -5.92
CA ALA A 79 2.11 -10.95 -7.32
C ALA A 79 1.00 -11.32 -8.32
N SER A 80 0.27 -12.40 -8.05
CA SER A 80 -0.87 -12.85 -8.87
C SER A 80 -2.20 -12.18 -8.52
N ARG A 81 -2.26 -11.46 -7.39
CA ARG A 81 -3.49 -10.85 -6.85
C ARG A 81 -3.55 -9.34 -7.08
N THR A 82 -2.43 -8.73 -7.47
CA THR A 82 -2.38 -7.30 -7.83
C THR A 82 -2.60 -7.15 -9.33
N SER A 83 -3.33 -6.10 -9.72
CA SER A 83 -3.49 -5.74 -11.13
C SER A 83 -2.12 -5.60 -11.79
N SER A 84 -2.00 -6.05 -13.05
CA SER A 84 -0.80 -5.87 -13.87
C SER A 84 -0.41 -4.40 -14.01
N ASP A 85 -1.39 -3.51 -13.95
CA ASP A 85 -1.22 -2.06 -14.08
C ASP A 85 -0.95 -1.37 -12.74
N CYS A 86 -0.92 -2.10 -11.61
CA CYS A 86 -0.68 -1.47 -10.32
C CYS A 86 0.77 -1.00 -10.20
N ALA A 87 0.94 0.31 -10.01
CA ALA A 87 2.24 0.92 -9.82
C ALA A 87 2.81 0.54 -8.45
N LYS A 88 4.02 -0.04 -8.41
CA LYS A 88 4.68 -0.49 -7.19
C LYS A 88 5.94 0.33 -6.92
N SER A 89 6.04 0.97 -5.76
CA SER A 89 7.24 1.71 -5.34
C SER A 89 7.72 1.25 -3.98
N LEU A 90 9.04 1.14 -3.82
CA LEU A 90 9.69 0.87 -2.53
C LEU A 90 10.18 2.18 -1.92
N LYS A 91 9.79 2.47 -0.68
CA LYS A 91 10.24 3.68 0.04
C LYS A 91 10.89 3.32 1.36
N ARG A 92 12.03 3.98 1.62
CA ARG A 92 12.71 3.95 2.92
C ARG A 92 11.98 4.88 3.89
N ASN A 93 11.75 4.43 5.12
CA ASN A 93 11.35 5.29 6.22
C ASN A 93 12.55 5.55 7.14
N PRO A 94 13.12 6.77 7.19
CA PRO A 94 14.28 7.09 8.03
C PRO A 94 13.92 7.57 9.43
N GLU A 95 12.64 7.77 9.73
CA GLU A 95 12.13 8.38 10.99
C GLU A 95 11.57 7.32 11.97
N LEU A 96 11.67 6.03 11.65
CA LEU A 96 11.46 4.90 12.58
C LEU A 96 12.81 4.41 13.12
#